data_AF-A0A1G5S316-F1
#
_entry.id   AF-A0A1G5S316-F1
#
_cell.length_a   1.000
_cell.length_b   1.000
_cell.length_c   1.000
_cell.angle_alpha   90.00
_cell.angle_beta   90.00
_cell.angle_gamma   90.00
#
_symmetry.space_group_name_H-M   'P 1'
#
loop_
_entity.id
_entity.type
_entity.pdbx_description
1 polymer ?
#
loop_
_entity_poly.entity_id
_entity_poly.type
_entity_poly.pdbx_seq_one_letter_code
_entity_poly.pdbx_strand_id
1 'polypeptide(L)'
;MTRLKFRRLAATLIFMCFLVINSINVYAIGGEVTFGSEEYTEEEDSKFFIGVYVSTTDRNQDYHIELKYDNKRMSYIKGGESEEDGIITLEGSGLSSTRKYMLSFETLSGGNSYISVVDGYTCNADGTNRQSLDELKSVNVFIEGEDTVGETEEETEEPELEETQVVAADRVSPVNDVVSTQTSVEQKESESSNEMVLETNFLETVESTIGIVPMIVGTVCIFLAIMGIVAAVVVKHSKKRRRNRELDKEKRALRHSKYFSNNVDVEDLEDSETVISVQNVTMKFKVATQSVSSIKDYFIQLVKGKLSYRELVALDNINFDVYKGEVMGIIGTNGSGKSTLLKIVSGALRPTEGRVELDRRKVQLLTLGTGFDMELTARENVYLNGAIIGYSRDFLDEHYDEIVEFAELEGFMEEKVKNFSSGMVSRLGFAIATAGDAAEILILDEVLSVGDEFFRKKSLKRVKEMIHGGSTVLLVSHGMGTILENCDRVVWIEKGQMRMIGEPKSVCAAYREMGAGA
;
A
#
# COMPACT_ATOMS: atom_id res chain seq x y z
N MET A 1 41.10 9.59 -28.97
CA MET A 1 39.80 9.73 -28.27
C MET A 1 39.63 8.68 -27.15
N THR A 2 40.67 8.45 -26.33
CA THR A 2 40.86 7.14 -25.64
C THR A 2 41.13 7.22 -24.13
N ARG A 3 41.78 8.26 -23.60
CA ARG A 3 42.02 8.38 -22.14
C ARG A 3 40.79 8.81 -21.33
N LEU A 4 39.92 9.67 -21.88
CA LEU A 4 38.76 10.19 -21.13
C LEU A 4 37.64 9.16 -20.93
N LYS A 5 37.39 8.31 -21.94
CA LYS A 5 36.43 7.19 -21.82
C LYS A 5 36.92 6.13 -20.82
N PHE A 6 38.22 5.84 -20.81
CA PHE A 6 38.81 4.89 -19.86
C PHE A 6 38.74 5.40 -18.41
N ARG A 7 39.04 6.69 -18.16
CA ARG A 7 38.87 7.29 -16.81
C ARG A 7 37.40 7.30 -16.35
N ARG A 8 36.44 7.54 -17.25
CA ARG A 8 35.01 7.42 -16.91
C ARG A 8 34.61 5.98 -16.60
N LEU A 9 34.99 5.01 -17.44
CA LEU A 9 34.68 3.59 -17.21
C LEU A 9 35.31 3.06 -15.92
N ALA A 10 36.57 3.42 -15.65
CA ALA A 10 37.25 3.09 -14.41
C ALA A 10 36.58 3.76 -13.21
N ALA A 11 36.12 5.01 -13.32
CA ALA A 11 35.37 5.67 -12.24
C ALA A 11 34.01 5.00 -11.97
N THR A 12 33.25 4.60 -12.99
CA THR A 12 32.01 3.81 -12.77
C THR A 12 32.30 2.43 -12.20
N LEU A 13 33.37 1.76 -12.64
CA LEU A 13 33.75 0.45 -12.10
C LEU A 13 34.21 0.56 -10.64
N ILE A 14 35.03 1.57 -10.31
CA ILE A 14 35.46 1.87 -8.94
C ILE A 14 34.25 2.24 -8.08
N PHE A 15 33.31 3.06 -8.55
CA PHE A 15 32.09 3.40 -7.82
C PHE A 15 31.18 2.18 -7.59
N MET A 16 31.04 1.30 -8.60
CA MET A 16 30.28 0.06 -8.48
C MET A 16 30.97 -0.94 -7.53
N CYS A 17 32.30 -1.04 -7.57
CA CYS A 17 33.08 -1.79 -6.58
C CYS A 17 32.99 -1.16 -5.19
N PHE A 18 32.96 0.17 -5.07
CA PHE A 18 32.81 0.87 -3.79
C PHE A 18 31.44 0.59 -3.17
N LEU A 19 30.38 0.49 -3.97
CA LEU A 19 29.03 0.04 -3.58
C LEU A 19 28.93 -1.47 -3.26
N VAL A 20 29.88 -2.29 -3.71
CA VAL A 20 29.94 -3.74 -3.44
C VAL A 20 30.85 -4.06 -2.25
N ILE A 21 31.88 -3.25 -2.01
CA ILE A 21 32.90 -3.42 -0.97
C ILE A 21 32.52 -2.66 0.30
N ASN A 22 32.03 -1.42 0.19
CA ASN A 22 31.36 -0.75 1.32
C ASN A 22 29.94 -1.28 1.40
N SER A 23 29.82 -2.49 1.97
CA SER A 23 28.59 -2.88 2.62
C SER A 23 28.34 -1.89 3.75
N ILE A 24 27.50 -0.88 3.50
CA ILE A 24 26.79 -0.22 4.59
C ILE A 24 25.93 -1.33 5.18
N ASN A 25 26.40 -1.90 6.29
CA ASN A 25 25.62 -2.84 7.08
C ASN A 25 24.50 -2.05 7.75
N VAL A 26 23.40 -1.86 7.04
CA VAL A 26 22.12 -1.52 7.65
C VAL A 26 21.62 -2.79 8.31
N TYR A 27 21.99 -2.98 9.58
CA TYR A 27 21.28 -3.88 10.47
C TYR A 27 20.00 -3.16 10.93
N ALA A 28 18.85 -3.62 10.42
CA ALA A 28 17.51 -3.24 10.87
C ALA A 28 16.49 -4.16 10.17
N ILE A 29 16.47 -5.45 10.53
CA ILE A 29 15.59 -6.48 9.97
C ILE A 29 15.17 -7.41 11.11
N GLY A 30 14.35 -6.88 12.03
CA GLY A 30 13.39 -7.62 12.83
C GLY A 30 11.98 -7.42 12.25
N GLY A 31 10.99 -8.11 12.81
CA GLY A 31 9.58 -7.73 12.61
C GLY A 31 9.24 -6.43 13.35
N GLU A 32 8.09 -5.84 13.03
CA GLU A 32 7.48 -4.78 13.85
C GLU A 32 6.01 -5.12 14.08
N VAL A 33 5.56 -4.98 15.32
CA VAL A 33 4.16 -5.06 15.74
C VAL A 33 3.68 -3.66 16.13
N THR A 34 2.53 -3.23 15.62
CA THR A 34 1.89 -1.95 15.96
C THR A 34 0.40 -2.12 16.22
N PHE A 35 -0.17 -1.26 17.06
CA PHE A 35 -1.61 -1.18 17.32
C PHE A 35 -2.28 -0.15 16.39
N GLY A 36 -3.60 -0.23 16.25
CA GLY A 36 -4.36 0.65 15.36
C GLY A 36 -4.63 2.05 15.89
N SER A 37 -4.39 2.25 17.18
CA SER A 37 -4.51 3.51 17.92
C SER A 37 -3.40 3.56 18.97
N GLU A 38 -3.06 4.77 19.45
CA GLU A 38 -2.13 4.98 20.58
C GLU A 38 -2.80 4.74 21.94
N GLU A 39 -4.13 4.73 21.98
CA GLU A 39 -5.00 4.41 23.12
C GLU A 39 -6.37 3.94 22.61
N TYR A 40 -7.14 3.26 23.46
CA TYR A 40 -8.54 2.88 23.21
C TYR A 40 -9.41 3.36 24.37
N THR A 41 -10.63 3.82 24.08
CA THR A 41 -11.61 4.26 25.10
C THR A 41 -12.96 3.65 24.77
N GLU A 42 -13.55 2.91 25.70
CA GLU A 42 -14.76 2.10 25.49
C GLU A 42 -15.65 2.13 26.74
N GLU A 43 -16.94 1.85 26.61
CA GLU A 43 -17.87 1.73 27.75
C GLU A 43 -17.80 0.31 28.37
N GLU A 44 -18.21 0.15 29.64
CA GLU A 44 -18.47 -1.15 30.28
C GLU A 44 -19.60 -1.94 29.57
N ASP A 45 -19.56 -3.28 29.61
CA ASP A 45 -20.46 -4.19 28.87
C ASP A 45 -20.52 -3.97 27.33
N SER A 46 -19.48 -3.34 26.75
CA SER A 46 -19.40 -3.01 25.32
C SER A 46 -18.49 -3.96 24.52
N LYS A 47 -18.66 -3.97 23.19
CA LYS A 47 -17.86 -4.80 22.26
C LYS A 47 -17.05 -3.95 21.31
N PHE A 48 -15.74 -4.12 21.39
CA PHE A 48 -14.78 -3.30 20.68
C PHE A 48 -13.73 -4.12 19.93
N PHE A 49 -12.90 -3.42 19.16
CA PHE A 49 -11.91 -4.04 18.28
C PHE A 49 -10.54 -3.35 18.36
N ILE A 50 -9.52 -4.14 18.69
CA ILE A 50 -8.12 -3.70 18.62
C ILE A 50 -7.52 -4.23 17.31
N GLY A 51 -7.03 -3.30 16.48
CA GLY A 51 -6.31 -3.65 15.26
C GLY A 51 -4.83 -3.89 15.59
N VAL A 52 -4.31 -5.09 15.31
CA VAL A 52 -2.88 -5.40 15.45
C VAL A 52 -2.27 -5.60 14.08
N TYR A 53 -1.16 -4.91 13.82
CA TYR A 53 -0.49 -4.86 12.53
C TYR A 53 0.89 -5.49 12.68
N VAL A 54 1.06 -6.67 12.09
CA VAL A 54 2.32 -7.40 12.08
C VAL A 54 2.99 -7.18 10.74
N SER A 55 4.19 -6.61 10.74
CA SER A 55 5.01 -6.43 9.55
C SER A 55 6.34 -7.15 9.70
N THR A 56 6.82 -7.78 8.63
CA THR A 56 8.18 -8.32 8.57
C THR A 56 8.92 -7.77 7.36
N THR A 57 10.22 -7.61 7.54
CA THR A 57 11.15 -7.11 6.54
C THR A 57 11.66 -8.23 5.62
N ASP A 58 11.66 -9.50 6.08
CA ASP A 58 11.79 -10.70 5.24
C ASP A 58 10.42 -11.36 4.99
N ARG A 59 10.26 -11.90 3.78
CA ARG A 59 9.02 -12.47 3.25
C ARG A 59 9.04 -14.00 3.13
N ASN A 60 10.13 -14.64 3.55
CA ASN A 60 10.24 -16.10 3.70
C ASN A 60 10.35 -16.55 5.16
N GLN A 61 10.12 -15.61 6.09
CA GLN A 61 10.08 -15.91 7.52
C GLN A 61 8.64 -16.17 7.96
N ASP A 62 8.52 -17.14 8.86
CA ASP A 62 7.37 -17.38 9.69
C ASP A 62 7.51 -16.49 10.93
N TYR A 63 6.40 -16.18 11.59
CA TYR A 63 6.39 -15.37 12.80
C TYR A 63 5.40 -15.93 13.82
N HIS A 64 5.72 -15.65 15.08
CA HIS A 64 4.94 -16.01 16.24
C HIS A 64 4.99 -14.82 17.20
N ILE A 65 3.83 -14.38 17.68
CA ILE A 65 3.68 -13.22 18.56
C ILE A 65 2.66 -13.57 19.65
N GLU A 66 3.00 -13.26 20.89
CA GLU A 66 2.15 -13.43 22.05
C GLU A 66 1.73 -12.06 22.58
N LEU A 67 0.43 -11.84 22.72
CA LEU A 67 -0.15 -10.60 23.24
C LEU A 67 -0.85 -10.88 24.57
N LYS A 68 -0.40 -10.26 25.65
CA LYS A 68 -1.07 -10.32 26.95
C LYS A 68 -2.07 -9.18 27.09
N TYR A 69 -3.24 -9.45 27.65
CA TYR A 69 -4.25 -8.42 27.97
C TYR A 69 -4.78 -8.59 29.40
N ASP A 70 -5.38 -7.54 29.99
CA ASP A 70 -6.04 -7.65 31.30
C ASP A 70 -7.33 -8.47 31.20
N ASN A 71 -7.21 -9.78 31.47
CA ASN A 71 -8.32 -10.74 31.45
C ASN A 71 -9.29 -10.62 32.64
N LYS A 72 -9.07 -9.69 33.58
CA LYS A 72 -10.04 -9.33 34.63
C LYS A 72 -11.01 -8.25 34.15
N ARG A 73 -10.54 -7.31 33.32
CA ARG A 73 -11.33 -6.18 32.80
C ARG A 73 -11.87 -6.39 31.40
N MET A 74 -11.33 -7.34 30.64
CA MET A 74 -11.71 -7.62 29.26
C MET A 74 -11.85 -9.12 29.03
N SER A 75 -12.74 -9.52 28.14
CA SER A 75 -12.88 -10.89 27.65
C SER A 75 -12.57 -10.94 26.16
N TYR A 76 -11.66 -11.82 25.75
CA TYR A 76 -11.34 -12.02 24.34
C TYR A 76 -12.41 -12.88 23.66
N ILE A 77 -12.86 -12.45 22.48
CA ILE A 77 -13.89 -13.13 21.68
C ILE A 77 -13.26 -13.93 20.53
N LYS A 78 -12.40 -13.28 19.73
CA LYS A 78 -11.78 -13.83 18.50
C LYS A 78 -10.83 -12.83 17.85
N GLY A 79 -9.96 -13.30 16.97
CA GLY A 79 -9.18 -12.47 16.04
C GLY A 79 -7.74 -12.90 15.83
N GLY A 80 -7.14 -13.57 16.81
CA GLY A 80 -5.89 -14.33 16.72
C GLY A 80 -6.11 -15.81 16.43
N GLU A 81 -5.03 -16.60 16.47
CA GLU A 81 -5.06 -18.03 16.16
C GLU A 81 -5.47 -18.88 17.38
N SER A 82 -5.06 -18.48 18.59
CA SER A 82 -5.47 -19.06 19.89
C SER A 82 -5.47 -18.01 21.00
N GLU A 83 -6.12 -18.32 22.12
CA GLU A 83 -6.01 -17.59 23.39
C GLU A 83 -6.00 -18.60 24.55
N GLU A 84 -5.13 -18.37 25.54
CA GLU A 84 -5.04 -19.14 26.79
C GLU A 84 -4.57 -18.21 27.93
N ASP A 85 -5.34 -18.16 29.02
CA ASP A 85 -5.09 -17.37 30.25
C ASP A 85 -4.70 -15.90 30.00
N GLY A 86 -5.41 -15.21 29.11
CA GLY A 86 -5.16 -13.81 28.79
C GLY A 86 -4.00 -13.56 27.82
N ILE A 87 -3.44 -14.62 27.22
CA ILE A 87 -2.40 -14.54 26.18
C ILE A 87 -2.99 -14.97 24.84
N ILE A 88 -3.00 -14.07 23.86
CA ILE A 88 -3.46 -14.29 22.49
C ILE A 88 -2.24 -14.57 21.60
N THR A 89 -2.25 -15.69 20.89
CA THR A 89 -1.17 -16.07 19.95
C THR A 89 -1.52 -15.68 18.52
N LEU A 90 -0.60 -15.00 17.84
CA LEU A 90 -0.68 -14.65 16.42
C LEU A 90 0.44 -15.33 15.63
N GLU A 91 0.09 -16.25 14.73
CA GLU A 91 1.05 -16.96 13.89
C GLU A 91 0.82 -16.73 12.39
N GLY A 92 1.86 -16.92 11.60
CA GLY A 92 1.74 -17.00 10.16
C GLY A 92 3.06 -17.18 9.43
N SER A 93 2.95 -17.43 8.12
CA SER A 93 4.08 -17.66 7.22
C SER A 93 4.07 -16.70 6.04
N GLY A 94 5.27 -16.29 5.60
CA GLY A 94 5.46 -15.68 4.28
C GLY A 94 4.79 -14.32 4.05
N LEU A 95 4.85 -13.43 5.03
CA LEU A 95 4.33 -12.05 4.93
C LEU A 95 4.97 -11.30 3.74
N SER A 96 4.15 -10.88 2.76
CA SER A 96 4.63 -10.02 1.66
C SER A 96 4.47 -8.51 1.92
N SER A 97 3.86 -8.17 3.06
CA SER A 97 3.49 -6.83 3.55
C SER A 97 2.96 -7.00 4.97
N THR A 98 2.61 -5.90 5.64
CA THR A 98 1.85 -5.93 6.90
C THR A 98 0.59 -6.82 6.80
N ARG A 99 0.39 -7.74 7.75
CA ARG A 99 -0.88 -8.46 7.98
C ARG A 99 -1.59 -7.77 9.15
N LYS A 100 -2.89 -7.54 8.96
CA LYS A 100 -3.77 -6.99 9.99
C LYS A 100 -4.55 -8.12 10.65
N TYR A 101 -4.46 -8.18 11.97
CA TYR A 101 -5.39 -8.90 12.82
C TYR A 101 -6.41 -7.89 13.39
N MET A 102 -7.63 -8.35 13.61
CA MET A 102 -8.67 -7.56 14.27
C MET A 102 -9.16 -8.37 15.46
N LEU A 103 -8.60 -8.05 16.63
CA LEU A 103 -8.94 -8.70 17.89
C LEU A 103 -10.23 -8.09 18.41
N SER A 104 -11.17 -8.94 18.80
CA SER A 104 -12.49 -8.55 19.27
C SER A 104 -12.60 -8.88 20.75
N PHE A 105 -13.02 -7.90 21.54
CA PHE A 105 -13.14 -8.00 22.99
C PHE A 105 -14.53 -7.56 23.47
N GLU A 106 -14.87 -7.97 24.68
CA GLU A 106 -16.02 -7.52 25.48
C GLU A 106 -15.47 -6.95 26.79
N THR A 107 -15.85 -5.72 27.17
CA THR A 107 -15.43 -5.13 28.45
C THR A 107 -16.21 -5.78 29.60
N LEU A 108 -15.57 -5.95 30.76
CA LEU A 108 -16.12 -6.66 31.94
C LEU A 108 -16.22 -5.78 33.20
N SER A 109 -15.48 -4.68 33.24
CA SER A 109 -15.40 -3.74 34.37
C SER A 109 -14.81 -2.43 33.89
N GLY A 110 -15.22 -1.31 34.48
CA GLY A 110 -14.55 -0.02 34.32
C GLY A 110 -13.08 -0.04 34.80
N GLY A 111 -12.35 1.01 34.44
CA GLY A 111 -10.97 1.29 34.89
C GLY A 111 -9.92 1.23 33.78
N ASN A 112 -8.66 1.35 34.18
CA ASN A 112 -7.51 1.28 33.27
C ASN A 112 -7.13 -0.17 32.99
N SER A 113 -6.98 -0.50 31.71
CA SER A 113 -6.64 -1.82 31.19
C SER A 113 -5.52 -1.68 30.13
N TYR A 114 -4.96 -2.78 29.67
CA TYR A 114 -3.89 -2.79 28.66
C TYR A 114 -3.95 -4.02 27.75
N ILE A 115 -3.28 -3.91 26.61
CA ILE A 115 -2.76 -5.04 25.83
C ILE A 115 -1.30 -4.77 25.47
N SER A 116 -0.44 -5.78 25.58
CA SER A 116 1.00 -5.67 25.34
C SER A 116 1.56 -6.89 24.61
N VAL A 117 2.59 -6.67 23.79
CA VAL A 117 3.39 -7.76 23.22
C VAL A 117 4.32 -8.30 24.32
N VAL A 118 4.28 -9.61 24.59
CA VAL A 118 5.08 -10.23 25.68
C VAL A 118 6.17 -11.18 25.18
N ASP A 119 5.95 -11.89 24.07
CA ASP A 119 7.02 -12.48 23.25
C ASP A 119 6.67 -12.22 21.78
N GLY A 120 7.70 -12.24 20.94
CA GLY A 120 7.48 -12.41 19.52
C GLY A 120 8.79 -12.52 18.76
N TYR A 121 8.76 -13.34 17.72
CA TYR A 121 9.93 -13.65 16.94
C TYR A 121 9.56 -14.00 15.50
N THR A 122 10.54 -13.83 14.62
CA THR A 122 10.52 -14.39 13.27
C THR A 122 11.50 -15.55 13.18
N CYS A 123 11.24 -16.52 12.31
CA CYS A 123 12.14 -17.63 12.01
C CYS A 123 12.00 -18.05 10.55
N ASN A 124 12.95 -18.82 10.01
CA ASN A 124 12.77 -19.43 8.69
C ASN A 124 11.69 -20.54 8.76
N ALA A 125 11.09 -20.89 7.62
CA ALA A 125 10.09 -21.97 7.49
C ALA A 125 10.58 -23.40 7.86
N ASP A 126 11.83 -23.56 8.32
CA ASP A 126 12.39 -24.77 8.92
C ASP A 126 12.64 -24.65 10.44
N GLY A 127 12.18 -23.57 11.06
CA GLY A 127 12.36 -23.22 12.47
C GLY A 127 13.74 -22.63 12.81
N THR A 128 14.64 -22.47 11.83
CA THR A 128 16.00 -21.93 12.07
C THR A 128 16.03 -20.40 12.06
N ASN A 129 17.11 -19.80 12.57
CA ASN A 129 17.34 -18.35 12.57
C ASN A 129 16.23 -17.56 13.29
N ARG A 130 15.87 -17.97 14.52
CA ARG A 130 14.94 -17.22 15.40
C ARG A 130 15.53 -15.83 15.70
N GLN A 131 14.79 -14.79 15.36
CA GLN A 131 15.10 -13.38 15.59
C GLN A 131 13.93 -12.78 16.38
N SER A 132 14.17 -12.39 17.63
CA SER A 132 13.14 -11.75 18.47
C SER A 132 12.79 -10.35 17.96
N LEU A 133 11.63 -9.84 18.36
CA LEU A 133 11.28 -8.43 18.25
C LEU A 133 12.25 -7.59 19.11
N ASP A 134 12.82 -6.54 18.51
CA ASP A 134 13.72 -5.61 19.22
C ASP A 134 12.96 -4.64 20.14
N GLU A 135 11.66 -4.42 19.89
CA GLU A 135 10.79 -3.51 20.64
C GLU A 135 9.43 -4.17 20.92
N LEU A 136 9.09 -4.34 22.20
CA LEU A 136 7.81 -4.86 22.66
C LEU A 136 6.89 -3.66 22.98
N LYS A 137 5.75 -3.54 22.28
CA LYS A 137 4.82 -2.41 22.43
C LYS A 137 3.64 -2.76 23.34
N SER A 138 3.15 -1.78 24.07
CA SER A 138 1.88 -1.82 24.80
C SER A 138 0.95 -0.70 24.32
N VAL A 139 -0.35 -0.86 24.58
CA VAL A 139 -1.36 0.19 24.42
C VAL A 139 -2.37 0.10 25.55
N ASN A 140 -2.78 1.27 26.04
CA ASN A 140 -3.76 1.41 27.11
C ASN A 140 -5.19 1.30 26.57
N VAL A 141 -6.07 0.73 27.39
CA VAL A 141 -7.51 0.65 27.15
C VAL A 141 -8.22 1.25 28.36
N PHE A 142 -8.88 2.38 28.16
CA PHE A 142 -9.67 3.07 29.17
C PHE A 142 -11.12 2.60 29.09
N ILE A 143 -11.65 2.03 30.18
CA ILE A 143 -13.03 1.53 30.21
C ILE A 143 -13.86 2.45 31.12
N GLU A 144 -14.83 3.15 30.53
CA GLU A 144 -15.79 3.99 31.25
C GLU A 144 -16.86 3.13 31.90
N GLY A 145 -16.86 3.05 33.23
CA GLY A 145 -17.75 2.19 34.02
C GLY A 145 -17.46 2.22 35.52
N GLU A 146 -18.09 1.33 36.28
CA GLU A 146 -17.75 1.08 37.68
C GLU A 146 -16.51 0.16 37.73
N ASP A 147 -15.41 0.59 38.35
CA ASP A 147 -14.23 -0.30 38.51
C ASP A 147 -14.51 -1.32 39.62
N THR A 148 -15.03 -2.47 39.21
CA THR A 148 -15.33 -3.61 40.08
C THR A 148 -14.10 -4.47 40.39
N VAL A 149 -12.96 -4.20 39.75
CA VAL A 149 -11.71 -4.97 39.85
C VAL A 149 -10.68 -4.28 40.77
N GLY A 150 -10.68 -2.94 40.81
CA GLY A 150 -9.84 -2.10 41.68
C GLY A 150 -8.40 -1.91 41.18
N GLU A 151 -7.70 -0.89 41.71
CA GLU A 151 -6.31 -0.58 41.32
C GLU A 151 -5.41 -1.82 41.43
N THR A 152 -4.60 -2.03 40.39
CA THR A 152 -3.78 -3.24 40.25
C THR A 152 -2.39 -2.97 40.83
N GLU A 153 -2.06 -3.60 41.95
CA GLU A 153 -0.68 -3.61 42.48
C GLU A 153 0.20 -4.53 41.60
N GLU A 154 1.39 -4.02 41.25
CA GLU A 154 2.56 -4.71 40.65
C GLU A 154 2.43 -5.23 39.19
N GLU A 155 3.32 -4.94 38.23
CA GLU A 155 4.61 -4.20 38.21
C GLU A 155 4.70 -3.29 36.95
N THR A 156 5.16 -2.05 37.12
CA THR A 156 5.55 -1.16 36.01
C THR A 156 7.07 -1.03 35.98
N GLU A 157 7.76 -1.80 35.14
CA GLU A 157 9.13 -1.44 34.74
C GLU A 157 9.07 -0.48 33.54
N GLU A 158 9.10 0.83 33.84
CA GLU A 158 9.53 1.81 32.83
C GLU A 158 11.04 1.62 32.58
N PRO A 159 11.53 1.66 31.33
CA PRO A 159 12.95 1.76 31.07
C PRO A 159 13.45 3.16 31.49
N GLU A 160 14.40 3.22 32.42
CA GLU A 160 14.98 4.49 32.91
C GLU A 160 15.53 5.34 31.76
N LEU A 161 14.96 6.54 31.59
CA LEU A 161 15.56 7.61 30.80
C LEU A 161 16.62 8.32 31.67
N GLU A 162 17.91 8.07 31.42
CA GLU A 162 18.99 8.90 31.97
C GLU A 162 18.97 10.32 31.36
N GLU A 163 18.09 11.19 31.85
CA GLU A 163 18.26 12.63 31.66
C GLU A 163 19.45 13.13 32.49
N THR A 164 20.59 13.34 31.81
CA THR A 164 21.76 13.96 32.41
C THR A 164 21.53 15.46 32.63
N GLN A 165 21.00 15.86 33.80
CA GLN A 165 20.94 17.29 34.17
C GLN A 165 22.06 17.73 35.13
N VAL A 166 22.71 18.81 34.71
CA VAL A 166 23.80 19.51 35.39
C VAL A 166 23.25 20.41 36.50
N VAL A 167 23.97 20.58 37.63
CA VAL A 167 24.37 21.89 38.23
C VAL A 167 25.08 21.69 39.58
N ALA A 168 26.34 22.15 39.64
CA ALA A 168 27.13 22.81 40.72
C ALA A 168 26.95 22.44 42.23
N ALA A 169 27.93 22.60 43.14
CA ALA A 169 29.17 23.38 43.10
C ALA A 169 30.23 22.93 44.14
N ASP A 170 31.45 23.47 43.98
CA ASP A 170 32.43 23.86 45.02
C ASP A 170 33.23 22.81 45.85
N ARG A 171 34.55 22.84 45.61
CA ARG A 171 35.68 22.97 46.58
C ARG A 171 36.28 21.77 47.34
N VAL A 172 37.53 21.51 46.88
CA VAL A 172 38.79 21.49 47.66
C VAL A 172 39.26 20.16 48.27
N SER A 173 40.54 19.92 47.99
CA SER A 173 41.53 18.90 48.42
C SER A 173 41.78 18.90 49.96
N PRO A 174 42.79 18.21 50.59
CA PRO A 174 44.00 17.55 50.02
C PRO A 174 44.45 16.21 50.73
N VAL A 175 45.31 15.35 50.12
CA VAL A 175 46.79 15.19 50.31
C VAL A 175 47.29 13.96 51.13
N ASN A 176 48.25 13.22 50.54
CA ASN A 176 49.37 12.42 51.11
C ASN A 176 49.09 11.29 52.14
N ASP A 177 49.97 10.31 52.41
CA ASP A 177 51.17 9.67 51.80
C ASP A 177 51.23 8.24 52.45
N VAL A 178 51.99 7.22 52.01
CA VAL A 178 53.40 6.93 52.43
C VAL A 178 53.72 5.46 52.04
N VAL A 179 54.79 5.22 51.23
CA VAL A 179 55.85 4.14 51.34
C VAL A 179 55.40 2.65 51.44
N SER A 180 55.99 1.61 50.80
CA SER A 180 57.11 1.39 49.82
C SER A 180 56.84 0.05 49.05
N THR A 181 57.72 -0.63 48.28
CA THR A 181 59.19 -0.63 48.10
C THR A 181 59.60 -1.28 46.76
N GLN A 182 60.76 -0.87 46.21
CA GLN A 182 61.86 -1.67 45.58
C GLN A 182 61.58 -3.01 44.84
N THR A 183 62.25 -3.39 43.74
CA THR A 183 63.55 -2.98 43.13
C THR A 183 63.55 -3.43 41.64
N SER A 184 63.81 -2.54 40.65
CA SER A 184 65.06 -2.42 39.84
C SER A 184 65.40 -3.60 38.87
N VAL A 185 65.88 -3.46 37.62
CA VAL A 185 67.04 -2.71 37.08
C VAL A 185 66.98 -2.64 35.52
N GLU A 186 67.11 -1.43 34.92
CA GLU A 186 68.02 -1.02 33.80
C GLU A 186 68.06 -1.76 32.41
N GLN A 187 68.49 -1.18 31.25
CA GLN A 187 68.96 0.18 30.87
C GLN A 187 68.97 0.45 29.32
N LYS A 188 68.78 1.74 28.94
CA LYS A 188 69.50 2.59 27.91
C LYS A 188 69.66 2.28 26.38
N GLU A 189 69.52 3.38 25.61
CA GLU A 189 70.38 3.92 24.50
C GLU A 189 70.76 3.04 23.27
N SER A 190 71.07 3.54 22.06
CA SER A 190 70.97 4.85 21.37
C SER A 190 71.31 4.70 19.87
N GLU A 191 70.84 5.64 19.04
CA GLU A 191 71.40 6.14 17.75
C GLU A 191 72.18 5.28 16.71
N SER A 192 71.82 5.55 15.45
CA SER A 192 72.64 5.53 14.22
C SER A 192 72.96 4.20 13.53
N SER A 193 72.36 4.03 12.34
CA SER A 193 73.00 3.54 11.10
C SER A 193 72.01 3.65 9.93
N ASN A 194 72.11 4.74 9.17
CA ASN A 194 71.42 4.90 7.89
C ASN A 194 72.27 4.26 6.76
N GLU A 195 71.75 4.17 5.53
CA GLU A 195 72.48 3.75 4.30
C GLU A 195 72.74 2.23 4.04
N MET A 196 71.80 1.32 4.35
CA MET A 196 71.83 -0.03 3.70
C MET A 196 70.48 -0.76 3.53
N VAL A 197 69.35 -0.05 3.45
CA VAL A 197 67.99 -0.67 3.43
C VAL A 197 67.10 -0.18 2.26
N LEU A 198 67.61 0.68 1.38
CA LEU A 198 66.79 1.31 0.31
C LEU A 198 66.78 0.56 -1.04
N GLU A 199 67.76 -0.30 -1.34
CA GLU A 199 67.77 -1.05 -2.61
C GLU A 199 67.06 -2.41 -2.56
N THR A 200 66.94 -3.04 -1.39
CA THR A 200 66.34 -4.38 -1.26
C THR A 200 64.81 -4.40 -1.43
N ASN A 201 64.12 -3.36 -0.95
CA ASN A 201 62.65 -3.33 -0.92
C ASN A 201 61.97 -3.04 -2.28
N PHE A 202 62.73 -2.69 -3.32
CA PHE A 202 62.17 -2.38 -4.65
C PHE A 202 62.00 -3.62 -5.55
N LEU A 203 62.69 -4.72 -5.27
CA LEU A 203 62.63 -5.93 -6.10
C LEU A 203 61.49 -6.89 -5.69
N GLU A 204 61.17 -7.01 -4.40
CA GLU A 204 60.05 -7.87 -3.95
C GLU A 204 58.67 -7.36 -4.39
N THR A 205 58.50 -6.07 -4.66
CA THR A 205 57.20 -5.51 -5.08
C THR A 205 56.84 -5.82 -6.55
N VAL A 206 57.81 -6.25 -7.37
CA VAL A 206 57.63 -6.45 -8.82
C VAL A 206 57.14 -7.87 -9.15
N GLU A 207 57.51 -8.90 -8.38
CA GLU A 207 57.03 -10.27 -8.62
C GLU A 207 55.54 -10.44 -8.26
N SER A 208 55.05 -9.73 -7.24
CA SER A 208 53.64 -9.75 -6.80
C SER A 208 52.66 -9.24 -7.87
N THR A 209 53.06 -8.28 -8.71
CA THR A 209 52.15 -7.62 -9.66
C THR A 209 51.88 -8.44 -10.93
N ILE A 210 52.71 -9.45 -11.24
CA ILE A 210 52.61 -10.23 -12.48
C ILE A 210 51.45 -11.24 -12.45
N GLY A 211 51.07 -11.74 -11.27
CA GLY A 211 49.99 -12.73 -11.11
C GLY A 211 48.56 -12.19 -11.22
N ILE A 212 48.35 -10.90 -10.96
CA ILE A 212 47.00 -10.32 -10.81
C ILE A 212 46.38 -9.96 -12.17
N VAL A 213 47.18 -9.47 -13.12
CA VAL A 213 46.70 -9.01 -14.43
C VAL A 213 46.04 -10.14 -15.26
N PRO A 214 46.58 -11.36 -15.36
CA PRO A 214 45.93 -12.46 -16.07
C PRO A 214 44.58 -12.86 -15.45
N MET A 215 44.45 -12.79 -14.13
CA MET A 215 43.22 -13.13 -13.41
C MET A 215 42.08 -12.14 -13.69
N ILE A 216 42.40 -10.84 -13.75
CA ILE A 216 41.45 -9.79 -14.12
C ILE A 216 41.05 -9.91 -15.60
N VAL A 217 41.98 -10.20 -16.50
CA VAL A 217 41.66 -10.42 -17.92
C VAL A 217 40.78 -11.66 -18.10
N GLY A 218 41.08 -12.75 -17.40
CA GLY A 218 40.27 -13.98 -17.42
C GLY A 218 38.83 -13.76 -16.95
N THR A 219 38.64 -13.09 -15.81
CA THR A 219 37.31 -12.78 -15.27
C THR A 219 36.50 -11.84 -16.17
N VAL A 220 37.13 -10.83 -16.77
CA VAL A 220 36.47 -9.94 -17.76
C VAL A 220 36.06 -10.70 -19.02
N CYS A 221 36.90 -11.60 -19.54
CA CYS A 221 36.56 -12.43 -20.70
C CYS A 221 35.38 -13.38 -20.41
N ILE A 222 35.35 -14.00 -19.22
CA ILE A 222 34.23 -14.85 -18.78
C ILE A 222 32.94 -14.02 -18.68
N PHE A 223 33.00 -12.82 -18.10
CA PHE A 223 31.84 -11.92 -17.97
C PHE A 223 31.28 -11.49 -19.34
N LEU A 224 32.15 -11.14 -20.29
CA LEU A 224 31.75 -10.79 -21.66
C LEU A 224 31.13 -11.99 -22.41
N ALA A 225 31.64 -13.20 -22.22
CA ALA A 225 31.06 -14.41 -22.78
C ALA A 225 29.65 -14.69 -22.23
N ILE A 226 29.45 -14.56 -20.91
CA ILE A 226 28.14 -14.71 -20.26
C ILE A 226 27.15 -13.67 -20.80
N MET A 227 27.56 -12.40 -20.90
CA MET A 227 26.71 -11.34 -21.46
C MET A 227 26.30 -11.61 -22.92
N GLY A 228 27.19 -12.16 -23.74
CA GLY A 228 26.87 -12.59 -25.11
C GLY A 228 25.83 -13.70 -25.18
N ILE A 229 25.94 -14.71 -24.29
CA ILE A 229 24.97 -15.81 -24.19
C ILE A 229 23.59 -15.28 -23.73
N VAL A 230 23.55 -14.41 -22.72
CA VAL A 230 22.31 -13.78 -22.24
C VAL A 230 21.62 -12.99 -23.35
N ALA A 231 22.37 -12.17 -24.11
CA ALA A 231 21.83 -11.42 -25.23
C ALA A 231 21.21 -12.35 -26.31
N ALA A 232 21.89 -13.44 -26.65
CA ALA A 232 21.38 -14.43 -27.62
C ALA A 232 20.09 -15.12 -27.13
N VAL A 233 19.99 -15.46 -25.85
CA VAL A 233 18.78 -16.05 -25.25
C VAL A 233 17.61 -15.06 -25.27
N VAL A 234 17.83 -13.80 -24.88
CA VAL A 234 16.79 -12.75 -24.90
C VAL A 234 16.25 -12.52 -26.31
N VAL A 235 17.12 -12.45 -27.33
CA VAL A 235 16.72 -12.30 -28.74
C VAL A 235 15.95 -13.54 -29.25
N LYS A 236 16.35 -14.75 -28.86
CA LYS A 236 15.64 -15.98 -29.24
C LYS A 236 14.26 -16.06 -28.59
N HIS A 237 14.14 -15.66 -27.33
CA HIS A 237 12.88 -15.68 -26.58
C HIS A 237 11.89 -14.60 -27.05
N SER A 238 12.37 -13.40 -27.40
CA SER A 238 11.52 -12.33 -27.94
C SER A 238 10.89 -12.71 -29.29
N LYS A 239 11.65 -13.36 -30.19
CA LYS A 239 11.13 -13.88 -31.47
C LYS A 239 10.06 -14.96 -31.28
N LYS A 240 10.25 -15.90 -30.33
CA LYS A 240 9.24 -16.93 -30.02
C LYS A 240 7.93 -16.32 -29.47
N ARG A 241 8.03 -15.31 -28.59
CA ARG A 241 6.86 -14.58 -28.05
C ARG A 241 6.08 -13.83 -29.13
N ARG A 242 6.72 -13.28 -30.17
CA ARG A 242 6.03 -12.57 -31.26
C ARG A 242 5.10 -13.51 -32.05
N ARG A 243 5.59 -14.68 -32.46
CA ARG A 243 4.83 -15.66 -33.27
C ARG A 243 3.60 -16.24 -32.53
N ASN A 244 3.69 -16.45 -31.21
CA ASN A 244 2.53 -16.93 -30.44
C ASN A 244 1.42 -15.87 -30.32
N ARG A 245 1.77 -14.57 -30.25
CA ARG A 245 0.78 -13.49 -30.15
C ARG A 245 -0.07 -13.33 -31.40
N GLU A 246 0.47 -13.62 -32.58
CA GLU A 246 -0.28 -13.56 -33.85
C GLU A 246 -1.33 -14.69 -33.92
N LEU A 247 -0.96 -15.91 -33.55
CA LEU A 247 -1.86 -17.08 -33.50
C LEU A 247 -3.02 -16.92 -32.49
N ASP A 248 -2.77 -16.26 -31.36
CA ASP A 248 -3.83 -15.96 -30.38
C ASP A 248 -4.75 -14.82 -30.86
N LYS A 249 -4.24 -13.85 -31.62
CA LYS A 249 -5.01 -12.73 -32.15
C LYS A 249 -6.06 -13.21 -33.17
N GLU A 250 -5.66 -14.12 -34.05
CA GLU A 250 -6.53 -14.75 -35.06
C GLU A 250 -7.66 -15.59 -34.42
N LYS A 251 -7.33 -16.40 -33.40
CA LYS A 251 -8.32 -17.19 -32.64
C LYS A 251 -9.32 -16.34 -31.85
N ARG A 252 -8.97 -15.11 -31.47
CA ARG A 252 -9.85 -14.17 -30.74
C ARG A 252 -10.81 -13.44 -31.67
N ALA A 253 -10.33 -13.00 -32.85
CA ALA A 253 -11.18 -12.41 -33.88
C ALA A 253 -12.32 -13.35 -34.30
N LEU A 254 -12.05 -14.66 -34.37
CA LEU A 254 -13.07 -15.66 -34.70
C LEU A 254 -14.17 -15.82 -33.62
N ARG A 255 -13.90 -15.47 -32.36
CA ARG A 255 -14.93 -15.46 -31.29
C ARG A 255 -15.77 -14.20 -31.30
N HIS A 256 -15.17 -13.06 -31.67
CA HIS A 256 -15.84 -11.75 -31.75
C HIS A 256 -17.05 -11.77 -32.69
N SER A 257 -16.90 -12.37 -33.88
CA SER A 257 -17.96 -12.51 -34.88
C SER A 257 -19.20 -13.28 -34.41
N LYS A 258 -19.12 -14.03 -33.30
CA LYS A 258 -20.21 -14.89 -32.82
C LYS A 258 -21.02 -14.29 -31.66
N TYR A 259 -20.52 -13.22 -31.03
CA TYR A 259 -21.22 -12.52 -29.95
C TYR A 259 -21.98 -11.28 -30.43
N PHE A 260 -21.46 -10.57 -31.44
CA PHE A 260 -22.07 -9.33 -31.95
C PHE A 260 -23.37 -9.56 -32.76
N SER A 261 -23.78 -10.82 -32.98
CA SER A 261 -24.93 -11.17 -33.83
C SER A 261 -26.24 -11.42 -33.08
N ASN A 262 -26.22 -11.46 -31.74
CA ASN A 262 -27.40 -11.76 -30.92
C ASN A 262 -27.64 -10.67 -29.87
N ASN A 263 -28.81 -10.03 -29.97
CA ASN A 263 -29.47 -9.20 -28.96
C ASN A 263 -28.84 -7.82 -28.66
N VAL A 264 -29.05 -6.87 -29.56
CA VAL A 264 -29.59 -5.53 -29.22
C VAL A 264 -30.62 -5.20 -30.30
N ASP A 265 -31.81 -4.73 -29.94
CA ASP A 265 -32.74 -4.13 -30.91
C ASP A 265 -32.25 -2.71 -31.22
N VAL A 266 -31.74 -2.50 -32.45
CA VAL A 266 -30.92 -1.32 -32.81
C VAL A 266 -31.75 -0.17 -33.42
N GLU A 267 -33.08 -0.17 -33.27
CA GLU A 267 -33.95 0.73 -34.05
C GLU A 267 -34.18 2.13 -33.45
N ASP A 268 -33.78 2.42 -32.20
CA ASP A 268 -34.13 3.67 -31.49
C ASP A 268 -32.95 4.61 -31.10
N LEU A 269 -31.71 4.37 -31.55
CA LEU A 269 -30.51 5.11 -31.07
C LEU A 269 -29.67 5.85 -32.13
N GLU A 270 -30.12 5.96 -33.39
CA GLU A 270 -29.32 6.58 -34.47
C GLU A 270 -29.04 8.10 -34.31
N ASP A 271 -29.76 8.81 -33.44
CA ASP A 271 -29.63 10.28 -33.22
C ASP A 271 -28.90 10.67 -31.91
N SER A 272 -28.42 9.71 -31.11
CA SER A 272 -27.84 9.98 -29.79
C SER A 272 -26.33 10.26 -29.81
N GLU A 273 -25.91 11.44 -29.31
CA GLU A 273 -24.50 11.83 -29.24
C GLU A 273 -23.73 10.91 -28.27
N THR A 274 -22.80 10.08 -28.77
CA THR A 274 -21.90 9.27 -27.93
C THR A 274 -20.91 10.17 -27.21
N VAL A 275 -20.94 10.16 -25.88
CA VAL A 275 -20.07 11.00 -25.02
C VAL A 275 -18.87 10.20 -24.50
N ILE A 276 -19.02 8.87 -24.36
CA ILE A 276 -17.97 7.96 -23.91
C ILE A 276 -18.00 6.71 -24.79
N SER A 277 -16.92 6.45 -25.52
CA SER A 277 -16.75 5.20 -26.28
C SER A 277 -15.60 4.37 -25.72
N VAL A 278 -15.91 3.18 -25.18
CA VAL A 278 -14.93 2.22 -24.63
C VAL A 278 -14.66 1.16 -25.69
N GLN A 279 -13.44 1.12 -26.24
CA GLN A 279 -13.12 0.28 -27.41
C GLN A 279 -11.99 -0.71 -27.11
N ASN A 280 -12.35 -1.99 -27.04
CA ASN A 280 -11.46 -3.16 -26.83
C ASN A 280 -10.55 -3.03 -25.60
N VAL A 281 -11.04 -2.37 -24.54
CA VAL A 281 -10.26 -2.05 -23.36
C VAL A 281 -9.86 -3.31 -22.61
N THR A 282 -8.55 -3.46 -22.43
CA THR A 282 -7.93 -4.58 -21.73
C THR A 282 -6.91 -4.02 -20.74
N MET A 283 -6.95 -4.49 -19.50
CA MET A 283 -6.03 -4.07 -18.43
C MET A 283 -5.32 -5.27 -17.82
N LYS A 284 -3.98 -5.27 -17.89
CA LYS A 284 -3.12 -6.34 -17.38
C LYS A 284 -2.14 -5.76 -16.37
N PHE A 285 -2.27 -6.16 -15.11
CA PHE A 285 -1.31 -5.85 -14.06
C PHE A 285 -0.19 -6.91 -14.06
N LYS A 286 1.05 -6.47 -13.90
CA LYS A 286 2.18 -7.38 -13.67
C LYS A 286 2.40 -7.53 -12.18
N VAL A 287 1.94 -8.64 -11.63
CA VAL A 287 2.23 -9.02 -10.25
C VAL A 287 3.59 -9.73 -10.26
N ALA A 288 4.57 -9.22 -9.53
CA ALA A 288 5.85 -9.91 -9.39
C ALA A 288 5.60 -11.26 -8.69
N THR A 289 6.00 -12.37 -9.32
CA THR A 289 5.76 -13.72 -8.76
C THR A 289 6.78 -14.07 -7.66
N GLN A 290 7.82 -13.26 -7.53
CA GLN A 290 8.80 -13.30 -6.44
C GLN A 290 9.07 -11.87 -5.98
N SER A 291 9.13 -11.67 -4.68
CA SER A 291 9.53 -10.41 -4.07
C SER A 291 11.06 -10.30 -4.05
N VAL A 292 11.58 -9.25 -4.67
CA VAL A 292 13.00 -8.90 -4.61
C VAL A 292 13.22 -7.98 -3.43
N SER A 293 13.70 -8.54 -2.32
CA SER A 293 13.96 -7.81 -1.06
C SER A 293 15.19 -6.90 -1.12
N SER A 294 16.09 -7.12 -2.08
CA SER A 294 17.33 -6.34 -2.24
C SER A 294 17.69 -6.14 -3.70
N ILE A 295 18.42 -5.06 -4.00
CA ILE A 295 19.04 -4.80 -5.31
C ILE A 295 19.99 -5.96 -5.69
N LYS A 296 20.67 -6.56 -4.70
CA LYS A 296 21.50 -7.76 -4.92
C LYS A 296 20.66 -8.94 -5.40
N ASP A 297 19.51 -9.18 -4.77
CA ASP A 297 18.62 -10.28 -5.16
C ASP A 297 17.92 -10.00 -6.50
N TYR A 298 17.53 -8.75 -6.79
CA TYR A 298 17.07 -8.37 -8.14
C TYR A 298 18.12 -8.69 -9.21
N PHE A 299 19.39 -8.36 -8.98
CA PHE A 299 20.47 -8.69 -9.92
C PHE A 299 20.69 -10.21 -10.03
N ILE A 300 20.64 -10.94 -8.92
CA ILE A 300 20.75 -12.41 -8.90
C ILE A 300 19.58 -13.09 -9.64
N GLN A 301 18.33 -12.67 -9.41
CA GLN A 301 17.16 -13.18 -10.11
C GLN A 301 17.17 -12.79 -11.60
N LEU A 302 17.68 -11.60 -11.96
CA LEU A 302 17.86 -11.16 -13.34
C LEU A 302 18.89 -12.02 -14.07
N VAL A 303 20.07 -12.25 -13.48
CA VAL A 303 21.12 -13.12 -14.03
C VAL A 303 20.67 -14.59 -14.10
N LYS A 304 19.92 -15.08 -13.11
CA LYS A 304 19.32 -16.43 -13.11
C LYS A 304 18.11 -16.57 -14.04
N GLY A 305 17.63 -15.48 -14.65
CA GLY A 305 16.42 -15.48 -15.49
C GLY A 305 15.12 -15.83 -14.73
N LYS A 306 15.12 -15.67 -13.40
CA LYS A 306 14.04 -16.07 -12.49
C LYS A 306 13.05 -14.95 -12.14
N LEU A 307 13.30 -13.70 -12.57
CA LEU A 307 12.33 -12.59 -12.52
C LEU A 307 11.07 -12.92 -13.33
N SER A 308 10.17 -13.67 -12.70
CA SER A 308 8.86 -14.02 -13.20
C SER A 308 7.86 -12.95 -12.77
N TYR A 309 6.94 -12.63 -13.68
CA TYR A 309 5.77 -11.81 -13.38
C TYR A 309 4.55 -12.62 -13.81
N ARG A 310 3.56 -12.76 -12.93
CA ARG A 310 2.23 -13.22 -13.30
C ARG A 310 1.45 -12.04 -13.87
N GLU A 311 0.95 -12.18 -15.09
CA GLU A 311 0.00 -11.22 -15.65
C GLU A 311 -1.38 -11.51 -15.03
N LEU A 312 -1.92 -10.54 -14.28
CA LEU A 312 -3.29 -10.54 -13.79
C LEU A 312 -4.12 -9.69 -14.75
N VAL A 313 -5.09 -10.31 -15.40
CA VAL A 313 -6.01 -9.62 -16.33
C VAL A 313 -7.20 -9.11 -15.51
N ALA A 314 -7.27 -7.79 -15.33
CA ALA A 314 -8.37 -7.14 -14.59
C ALA A 314 -9.53 -6.74 -15.50
N LEU A 315 -9.25 -6.48 -16.78
CA LEU A 315 -10.24 -6.28 -17.85
C LEU A 315 -9.73 -6.95 -19.13
N ASP A 316 -10.63 -7.59 -19.88
CA ASP A 316 -10.34 -8.34 -21.11
C ASP A 316 -11.37 -7.99 -22.18
N ASN A 317 -10.96 -7.16 -23.15
CA ASN A 317 -11.74 -6.77 -24.33
C ASN A 317 -13.13 -6.16 -24.05
N ILE A 318 -13.22 -5.23 -23.09
CA ILE A 318 -14.45 -4.49 -22.79
C ILE A 318 -14.78 -3.53 -23.94
N ASN A 319 -16.05 -3.55 -24.37
CA ASN A 319 -16.58 -2.69 -25.43
C ASN A 319 -17.99 -2.22 -25.06
N PHE A 320 -18.22 -0.91 -24.96
CA PHE A 320 -19.55 -0.29 -24.84
C PHE A 320 -19.47 1.21 -25.10
N ASP A 321 -20.61 1.81 -25.43
CA ASP A 321 -20.79 3.24 -25.65
C ASP A 321 -21.85 3.80 -24.69
N VAL A 322 -21.60 5.01 -24.19
CA VAL A 322 -22.49 5.79 -23.32
C VAL A 322 -22.91 7.07 -24.05
N TYR A 323 -24.20 7.35 -24.05
CA TYR A 323 -24.81 8.46 -24.76
C TYR A 323 -25.08 9.67 -23.85
N LYS A 324 -25.40 10.80 -24.46
CA LYS A 324 -25.65 12.06 -23.78
C LYS A 324 -26.92 12.00 -22.93
N GLY A 325 -26.81 12.35 -21.65
CA GLY A 325 -27.89 12.27 -20.66
C GLY A 325 -28.24 10.85 -20.20
N GLU A 326 -27.52 9.82 -20.65
CA GLU A 326 -27.72 8.43 -20.21
C GLU A 326 -27.11 8.18 -18.83
N VAL A 327 -27.85 7.49 -17.96
CA VAL A 327 -27.33 6.90 -16.72
C VAL A 327 -26.99 5.42 -16.96
N MET A 328 -25.71 5.13 -17.14
CA MET A 328 -25.20 3.77 -17.30
C MET A 328 -24.73 3.17 -15.97
N GLY A 329 -25.43 2.15 -15.51
CA GLY A 329 -25.04 1.33 -14.37
C GLY A 329 -23.91 0.35 -14.71
N ILE A 330 -23.00 0.09 -13.77
CA ILE A 330 -21.97 -0.96 -13.88
C ILE A 330 -22.06 -1.88 -12.66
N ILE A 331 -22.37 -3.16 -12.91
CA ILE A 331 -22.55 -4.18 -11.88
C ILE A 331 -21.57 -5.35 -12.03
N GLY A 332 -21.37 -6.11 -10.94
CA GLY A 332 -20.49 -7.27 -10.89
C GLY A 332 -19.89 -7.51 -9.51
N THR A 333 -19.29 -8.68 -9.33
CA THR A 333 -18.67 -9.11 -8.06
C THR A 333 -17.47 -8.23 -7.63
N ASN A 334 -17.00 -8.43 -6.40
CA ASN A 334 -15.78 -7.79 -5.92
C ASN A 334 -14.57 -8.34 -6.70
N GLY A 335 -13.70 -7.45 -7.16
CA GLY A 335 -12.59 -7.81 -8.04
C GLY A 335 -12.98 -8.09 -9.50
N SER A 336 -14.24 -7.88 -9.92
CA SER A 336 -14.66 -8.12 -11.31
C SER A 336 -14.07 -7.16 -12.34
N GLY A 337 -13.56 -6.00 -11.89
CA GLY A 337 -12.91 -4.98 -12.72
C GLY A 337 -13.56 -3.58 -12.68
N LYS A 338 -14.72 -3.40 -12.03
CA LYS A 338 -15.51 -2.15 -11.99
C LYS A 338 -14.68 -0.88 -11.80
N SER A 339 -14.04 -0.70 -10.65
CA SER A 339 -13.23 0.49 -10.35
C SER A 339 -11.93 0.59 -11.19
N THR A 340 -11.47 -0.51 -11.81
CA THR A 340 -10.38 -0.45 -12.81
C THR A 340 -10.86 0.16 -14.12
N LEU A 341 -12.09 -0.17 -14.54
CA LEU A 341 -12.74 0.43 -15.70
C LEU A 341 -13.02 1.92 -15.45
N LEU A 342 -13.60 2.28 -14.29
CA LEU A 342 -13.84 3.68 -13.95
C LEU A 342 -12.56 4.53 -13.96
N LYS A 343 -11.46 4.01 -13.38
CA LYS A 343 -10.13 4.67 -13.43
C LYS A 343 -9.58 4.82 -14.86
N ILE A 344 -9.94 3.92 -15.78
CA ILE A 344 -9.55 4.01 -17.20
C ILE A 344 -10.40 5.04 -17.95
N VAL A 345 -11.71 5.12 -17.66
CA VAL A 345 -12.62 6.12 -18.24
C VAL A 345 -12.26 7.53 -17.75
N SER A 346 -12.18 7.75 -16.43
CA SER A 346 -11.76 9.02 -15.83
C SER A 346 -10.36 9.44 -16.26
N GLY A 347 -9.49 8.45 -16.46
CA GLY A 347 -8.15 8.63 -17.00
C GLY A 347 -7.02 8.62 -16.00
N ALA A 348 -7.33 8.38 -14.71
CA ALA A 348 -6.35 8.06 -13.68
C ALA A 348 -5.47 6.84 -14.05
N LEU A 349 -5.99 5.93 -14.90
CA LEU A 349 -5.28 4.76 -15.41
C LEU A 349 -5.30 4.73 -16.95
N ARG A 350 -4.22 4.24 -17.55
CA ARG A 350 -4.14 3.96 -18.99
C ARG A 350 -4.34 2.47 -19.24
N PRO A 351 -5.19 2.06 -20.21
CA PRO A 351 -5.39 0.65 -20.52
C PRO A 351 -4.12 0.05 -21.14
N THR A 352 -3.99 -1.28 -21.06
CA THR A 352 -2.85 -2.01 -21.67
C THR A 352 -3.05 -2.18 -23.18
N GLU A 353 -4.29 -2.44 -23.61
CA GLU A 353 -4.72 -2.54 -25.00
C GLU A 353 -6.13 -1.91 -25.11
N GLY A 354 -6.51 -1.45 -26.31
CA GLY A 354 -7.75 -0.67 -26.52
C GLY A 354 -7.59 0.82 -26.22
N ARG A 355 -8.70 1.57 -26.26
CA ARG A 355 -8.76 3.00 -25.92
C ARG A 355 -10.13 3.39 -25.39
N VAL A 356 -10.21 4.56 -24.77
CA VAL A 356 -11.49 5.22 -24.44
C VAL A 356 -11.47 6.61 -25.08
N GLU A 357 -12.54 6.96 -25.80
CA GLU A 357 -12.74 8.26 -26.44
C GLU A 357 -13.80 9.03 -25.63
N LEU A 358 -13.38 10.16 -25.04
CA LEU A 358 -14.22 11.13 -24.32
C LEU A 358 -13.44 12.44 -24.09
N ASP A 359 -14.12 13.56 -23.81
CA ASP A 359 -13.48 14.77 -23.30
C ASP A 359 -13.30 14.70 -21.79
N ARG A 360 -12.09 14.36 -21.34
CA ARG A 360 -11.76 14.18 -19.92
C ARG A 360 -11.87 15.45 -19.08
N ARG A 361 -11.93 16.64 -19.67
CA ARG A 361 -12.15 17.91 -18.95
C ARG A 361 -13.58 18.04 -18.43
N LYS A 362 -14.49 17.22 -18.97
CA LYS A 362 -15.91 17.16 -18.61
C LYS A 362 -16.23 16.08 -17.58
N VAL A 363 -15.21 15.34 -17.12
CA VAL A 363 -15.38 14.22 -16.21
C VAL A 363 -15.12 14.64 -14.77
N GLN A 364 -16.11 14.44 -13.92
CA GLN A 364 -15.95 14.46 -12.48
C GLN A 364 -16.01 13.02 -11.96
N LEU A 365 -14.92 12.55 -11.34
CA LEU A 365 -14.90 11.26 -10.64
C LEU A 365 -15.14 11.49 -9.15
N LEU A 366 -16.29 11.06 -8.65
CA LEU A 366 -16.55 11.00 -7.22
C LEU A 366 -15.93 9.70 -6.69
N THR A 367 -14.84 9.85 -5.93
CA THR A 367 -14.27 8.80 -5.09
C THR A 367 -14.06 9.41 -3.71
N LEU A 368 -14.69 8.82 -2.69
CA LEU A 368 -14.75 9.43 -1.36
C LEU A 368 -13.47 9.19 -0.58
N GLY A 369 -13.06 10.17 0.22
CA GLY A 369 -11.83 10.13 1.02
C GLY A 369 -10.51 10.22 0.23
N THR A 370 -10.53 10.23 -1.12
CA THR A 370 -9.30 10.37 -1.91
C THR A 370 -8.94 11.83 -2.13
N GLY A 371 -7.73 12.22 -1.70
CA GLY A 371 -7.22 13.60 -1.82
C GLY A 371 -7.09 14.32 -0.48
N PHE A 372 -7.59 13.73 0.61
CA PHE A 372 -7.38 14.24 1.96
C PHE A 372 -5.93 14.10 2.42
N ASP A 373 -5.43 15.13 3.09
CA ASP A 373 -4.24 15.09 3.92
C ASP A 373 -4.68 14.98 5.39
N MET A 374 -4.27 13.90 6.04
CA MET A 374 -4.74 13.53 7.38
C MET A 374 -4.14 14.43 8.48
N GLU A 375 -3.05 15.14 8.20
CA GLU A 375 -2.42 16.09 9.13
C GLU A 375 -2.96 17.53 8.99
N LEU A 376 -3.72 17.82 7.93
CA LEU A 376 -4.41 19.10 7.76
C LEU A 376 -5.79 19.11 8.46
N THR A 377 -6.26 20.30 8.79
CA THR A 377 -7.62 20.52 9.31
C THR A 377 -8.68 20.15 8.29
N ALA A 378 -9.92 19.91 8.74
CA ALA A 378 -11.05 19.71 7.84
C ALA A 378 -11.29 20.93 6.93
N ARG A 379 -11.12 22.16 7.44
CA ARG A 379 -11.18 23.40 6.66
C ARG A 379 -10.16 23.39 5.53
N GLU A 380 -8.89 23.16 5.82
CA GLU A 380 -7.82 23.09 4.80
C GLU A 380 -8.09 21.97 3.78
N ASN A 381 -8.64 20.84 4.23
CA ASN A 381 -9.03 19.74 3.35
C ASN A 381 -10.19 20.07 2.40
N VAL A 382 -11.12 20.97 2.76
CA VAL A 382 -12.12 21.50 1.80
C VAL A 382 -11.42 22.18 0.63
N TYR A 383 -10.43 23.03 0.91
CA TYR A 383 -9.66 23.73 -0.14
C TYR A 383 -8.78 22.78 -0.95
N LEU A 384 -8.09 21.83 -0.29
CA LEU A 384 -7.22 20.85 -0.96
C LEU A 384 -8.02 19.92 -1.90
N ASN A 385 -9.07 19.28 -1.40
CA ASN A 385 -9.89 18.35 -2.20
C ASN A 385 -10.67 19.11 -3.27
N GLY A 386 -11.20 20.29 -2.96
CA GLY A 386 -11.89 21.13 -3.95
C GLY A 386 -10.98 21.51 -5.12
N ALA A 387 -9.73 21.89 -4.85
CA ALA A 387 -8.74 22.17 -5.89
C ALA A 387 -8.33 20.93 -6.70
N ILE A 388 -8.27 19.74 -6.09
CA ILE A 388 -8.03 18.45 -6.78
C ILE A 388 -9.18 18.11 -7.74
N ILE A 389 -10.43 18.39 -7.34
CA ILE A 389 -11.64 18.17 -8.15
C ILE A 389 -11.78 19.22 -9.27
N GLY A 390 -11.14 20.39 -9.11
CA GLY A 390 -11.05 21.43 -10.13
C GLY A 390 -11.81 22.72 -9.82
N TYR A 391 -12.32 22.88 -8.59
CA TYR A 391 -12.94 24.12 -8.15
C TYR A 391 -11.92 25.25 -7.99
N SER A 392 -12.32 26.48 -8.32
CA SER A 392 -11.52 27.67 -8.01
C SER A 392 -11.58 27.98 -6.51
N ARG A 393 -10.62 28.75 -6.01
CA ARG A 393 -10.66 29.23 -4.63
C ARG A 393 -11.91 30.08 -4.38
N ASP A 394 -12.19 31.02 -5.27
CA ASP A 394 -13.36 31.91 -5.16
C ASP A 394 -14.68 31.14 -5.08
N PHE A 395 -14.83 30.05 -5.83
CA PHE A 395 -15.99 29.15 -5.73
C PHE A 395 -16.07 28.50 -4.35
N LEU A 396 -14.94 27.99 -3.83
CA LEU A 396 -14.90 27.34 -2.52
C LEU A 396 -15.13 28.34 -1.38
N ASP A 397 -14.64 29.58 -1.50
CA ASP A 397 -14.90 30.66 -0.55
C ASP A 397 -16.42 31.01 -0.52
N GLU A 398 -17.12 30.97 -1.68
CA GLU A 398 -18.57 31.21 -1.79
C GLU A 398 -19.43 30.03 -1.27
N HIS A 399 -19.01 28.79 -1.51
CA HIS A 399 -19.77 27.58 -1.17
C HIS A 399 -19.31 26.90 0.13
N TYR A 400 -18.35 27.48 0.86
CA TYR A 400 -17.77 26.87 2.06
C TYR A 400 -18.84 26.51 3.10
N ASP A 401 -19.73 27.44 3.44
CA ASP A 401 -20.74 27.23 4.46
C ASP A 401 -21.78 26.17 4.02
N GLU A 402 -22.14 26.10 2.73
CA GLU A 402 -23.02 25.02 2.23
C GLU A 402 -22.33 23.65 2.30
N ILE A 403 -21.03 23.57 2.00
CA ILE A 403 -20.25 22.32 2.13
C ILE A 403 -20.27 21.83 3.59
N VAL A 404 -20.09 22.75 4.55
CA VAL A 404 -20.05 22.42 5.97
C VAL A 404 -21.43 22.04 6.50
N GLU A 405 -22.50 22.78 6.14
CA GLU A 405 -23.89 22.46 6.50
C GLU A 405 -24.38 21.16 5.81
N PHE A 406 -23.94 20.91 4.58
CA PHE A 406 -24.24 19.64 3.92
C PHE A 406 -23.55 18.48 4.64
N ALA A 407 -22.29 18.64 5.04
CA ALA A 407 -21.55 17.64 5.80
C ALA A 407 -22.06 17.48 7.26
N GLU A 408 -22.68 18.51 7.82
CA GLU A 408 -23.10 18.66 9.24
C GLU A 408 -21.89 18.46 10.17
N LEU A 409 -20.84 19.24 9.93
CA LEU A 409 -19.53 19.17 10.61
C LEU A 409 -19.04 20.54 11.13
N GLU A 410 -19.96 21.48 11.37
CA GLU A 410 -19.71 22.88 11.75
C GLU A 410 -18.72 23.00 12.92
N GLY A 411 -18.89 22.17 13.95
CA GLY A 411 -18.03 22.15 15.15
C GLY A 411 -16.68 21.46 14.98
N PHE A 412 -16.41 20.82 13.83
CA PHE A 412 -15.22 19.99 13.60
C PHE A 412 -14.27 20.56 12.53
N MET A 413 -14.55 21.74 11.98
CA MET A 413 -13.79 22.25 10.82
C MET A 413 -12.34 22.63 11.12
N GLU A 414 -12.01 22.96 12.37
CA GLU A 414 -10.62 23.25 12.81
C GLU A 414 -9.87 21.99 13.29
N GLU A 415 -10.55 20.84 13.39
CA GLU A 415 -9.93 19.57 13.78
C GLU A 415 -9.18 18.92 12.63
N LYS A 416 -8.10 18.19 12.94
CA LYS A 416 -7.35 17.42 11.94
C LYS A 416 -8.17 16.24 11.43
N VAL A 417 -8.10 15.96 10.13
CA VAL A 417 -8.90 14.89 9.51
C VAL A 417 -8.50 13.49 10.02
N LYS A 418 -7.31 13.29 10.58
CA LYS A 418 -6.98 12.04 11.30
C LYS A 418 -7.84 11.76 12.55
N ASN A 419 -8.43 12.79 13.15
CA ASN A 419 -9.33 12.67 14.30
C ASN A 419 -10.77 12.35 13.86
N PHE A 420 -11.06 12.32 12.56
CA PHE A 420 -12.41 12.08 12.04
C PHE A 420 -12.71 10.59 11.95
N SER A 421 -13.93 10.21 12.34
CA SER A 421 -14.46 8.89 12.00
C SER A 421 -14.54 8.72 10.48
N SER A 422 -14.48 7.47 9.99
CA SER A 422 -14.64 7.15 8.56
C SER A 422 -15.97 7.68 7.99
N GLY A 423 -17.01 7.77 8.82
CA GLY A 423 -18.27 8.42 8.50
C GLY A 423 -18.10 9.92 8.22
N MET A 424 -17.45 10.67 9.13
CA MET A 424 -17.18 12.11 8.97
C MET A 424 -16.32 12.41 7.73
N VAL A 425 -15.24 11.63 7.49
CA VAL A 425 -14.41 11.76 6.27
C VAL A 425 -15.26 11.53 5.01
N SER A 426 -16.12 10.52 5.01
CA SER A 426 -17.00 10.23 3.88
C SER A 426 -18.05 11.32 3.64
N ARG A 427 -18.63 11.87 4.72
CA ARG A 427 -19.59 12.99 4.68
C ARG A 427 -18.97 14.25 4.10
N LEU A 428 -17.79 14.65 4.61
CA LEU A 428 -17.05 15.80 4.14
C LEU A 428 -16.61 15.63 2.67
N GLY A 429 -16.05 14.47 2.33
CA GLY A 429 -15.66 14.15 0.96
C GLY A 429 -16.84 14.19 -0.03
N PHE A 430 -18.02 13.71 0.38
CA PHE A 430 -19.22 13.77 -0.45
C PHE A 430 -19.72 15.21 -0.60
N ALA A 431 -19.75 15.98 0.49
CA ALA A 431 -20.18 17.37 0.48
C ALA A 431 -19.33 18.23 -0.46
N ILE A 432 -18.00 18.19 -0.31
CA ILE A 432 -17.06 18.90 -1.19
C ILE A 432 -17.30 18.49 -2.65
N ALA A 433 -17.36 17.18 -2.93
CA ALA A 433 -17.40 16.69 -4.30
C ALA A 433 -18.77 16.85 -5.00
N THR A 434 -19.82 17.23 -4.27
CA THR A 434 -21.17 17.51 -4.80
C THR A 434 -21.63 18.95 -4.52
N ALA A 435 -20.70 19.86 -4.22
CA ALA A 435 -20.96 21.27 -3.95
C ALA A 435 -21.25 22.09 -5.22
N GLY A 436 -20.53 21.80 -6.30
CA GLY A 436 -20.72 22.49 -7.59
C GLY A 436 -21.76 21.83 -8.48
N ASP A 437 -22.12 22.55 -9.54
CA ASP A 437 -22.95 22.04 -10.64
C ASP A 437 -22.44 20.69 -11.15
N ALA A 438 -23.38 19.81 -11.50
CA ALA A 438 -23.05 18.49 -12.02
C ALA A 438 -22.27 18.60 -13.34
N ALA A 439 -21.11 17.96 -13.40
CA ALA A 439 -20.34 17.88 -14.64
C ALA A 439 -21.14 17.18 -15.76
N GLU A 440 -20.82 17.47 -17.03
CA GLU A 440 -21.48 16.81 -18.17
C GLU A 440 -21.30 15.28 -18.13
N ILE A 441 -20.20 14.80 -17.53
CA ILE A 441 -19.94 13.39 -17.26
C ILE A 441 -19.64 13.19 -15.77
N LEU A 442 -20.54 12.53 -15.05
CA LEU A 442 -20.39 12.21 -13.63
C LEU A 442 -20.08 10.72 -13.45
N ILE A 443 -19.00 10.39 -12.73
CA ILE A 443 -18.64 9.01 -12.40
C ILE A 443 -18.80 8.79 -10.89
N LEU A 444 -19.61 7.81 -10.52
CA LEU A 444 -19.98 7.48 -9.14
C LEU A 444 -19.44 6.08 -8.77
N ASP A 445 -18.33 6.01 -8.02
CA ASP A 445 -17.73 4.75 -7.55
C ASP A 445 -18.19 4.46 -6.10
N GLU A 446 -19.29 3.71 -5.95
CA GLU A 446 -19.86 3.25 -4.65
C GLU A 446 -20.28 4.35 -3.65
N VAL A 447 -20.26 5.62 -4.08
CA VAL A 447 -20.48 6.84 -3.26
C VAL A 447 -21.89 7.01 -2.67
N LEU A 448 -22.82 6.09 -2.94
CA LEU A 448 -24.22 6.14 -2.47
C LEU A 448 -24.46 5.40 -1.15
N SER A 449 -23.41 4.81 -0.57
CA SER A 449 -23.48 3.98 0.64
C SER A 449 -22.76 4.61 1.84
N VAL A 450 -22.78 5.94 1.96
CA VAL A 450 -22.00 6.68 2.97
C VAL A 450 -22.82 7.41 4.02
N GLY A 451 -22.21 7.55 5.19
CA GLY A 451 -22.85 8.08 6.39
C GLY A 451 -23.87 7.12 7.00
N ASP A 452 -24.62 7.63 7.97
CA ASP A 452 -25.79 6.99 8.55
C ASP A 452 -27.01 6.98 7.59
N GLU A 453 -28.12 6.39 8.02
CA GLU A 453 -29.36 6.28 7.23
C GLU A 453 -29.95 7.65 6.81
N PHE A 454 -29.77 8.70 7.61
CA PHE A 454 -30.26 10.04 7.28
C PHE A 454 -29.34 10.71 6.25
N PHE A 455 -28.02 10.67 6.48
CA PHE A 455 -27.05 11.20 5.53
C PHE A 455 -27.09 10.47 4.18
N ARG A 456 -27.32 9.15 4.17
CA ARG A 456 -27.50 8.38 2.94
C ARG A 456 -28.71 8.85 2.12
N LYS A 457 -29.82 9.21 2.77
CA LYS A 457 -31.01 9.80 2.10
C LYS A 457 -30.71 11.19 1.54
N LYS A 458 -29.99 12.04 2.30
CA LYS A 458 -29.50 13.36 1.86
C LYS A 458 -28.62 13.24 0.61
N SER A 459 -27.66 12.32 0.65
CA SER A 459 -26.72 12.00 -0.44
C SER A 459 -27.44 11.47 -1.69
N LEU A 460 -28.38 10.53 -1.54
CA LEU A 460 -29.17 10.00 -2.65
C LEU A 460 -30.05 11.08 -3.29
N LYS A 461 -30.58 12.03 -2.51
CA LYS A 461 -31.33 13.18 -3.04
C LYS A 461 -30.42 14.09 -3.89
N ARG A 462 -29.26 14.49 -3.36
CA ARG A 462 -28.27 15.32 -4.09
C ARG A 462 -27.81 14.65 -5.38
N VAL A 463 -27.52 13.35 -5.37
CA VAL A 463 -27.18 12.62 -6.61
C VAL A 463 -28.35 12.51 -7.58
N LYS A 464 -29.59 12.29 -7.09
CA LYS A 464 -30.77 12.32 -7.96
C LYS A 464 -30.94 13.71 -8.60
N GLU A 465 -30.69 14.80 -7.88
CA GLU A 465 -30.71 16.17 -8.43
C GLU A 465 -29.64 16.34 -9.53
N MET A 466 -28.41 15.88 -9.31
CA MET A 466 -27.33 15.90 -10.32
C MET A 466 -27.68 15.06 -11.57
N ILE A 467 -28.26 13.87 -11.41
CA ILE A 467 -28.71 13.01 -12.51
C ILE A 467 -29.79 13.72 -13.35
N HIS A 468 -30.85 14.23 -12.71
CA HIS A 468 -31.96 14.87 -13.41
C HIS A 468 -31.60 16.27 -13.98
N GLY A 469 -30.41 16.80 -13.64
CA GLY A 469 -29.84 18.00 -14.28
C GLY A 469 -29.41 17.80 -15.74
N GLY A 470 -29.44 16.57 -16.27
CA GLY A 470 -29.11 16.25 -17.66
C GLY A 470 -27.67 15.75 -17.88
N SER A 471 -26.95 15.44 -16.80
CA SER A 471 -25.61 14.83 -16.85
C SER A 471 -25.64 13.41 -17.43
N THR A 472 -24.63 13.04 -18.22
CA THR A 472 -24.32 11.62 -18.49
C THR A 472 -23.68 11.04 -17.22
N VAL A 473 -24.18 9.90 -16.74
CA VAL A 473 -23.72 9.33 -15.46
C VAL A 473 -23.26 7.89 -15.60
N LEU A 474 -22.09 7.58 -15.03
CA LEU A 474 -21.57 6.22 -14.86
C LEU A 474 -21.68 5.82 -13.39
N LEU A 475 -22.58 4.89 -13.07
CA LEU A 475 -22.88 4.51 -11.69
C LEU A 475 -22.43 3.08 -11.36
N VAL A 476 -21.44 2.94 -10.47
CA VAL A 476 -21.15 1.67 -9.80
C VAL A 476 -21.88 1.62 -8.46
N SER A 477 -22.72 0.61 -8.27
CA SER A 477 -23.39 0.35 -7.00
C SER A 477 -23.60 -1.14 -6.75
N HIS A 478 -23.42 -1.54 -5.50
CA HIS A 478 -23.81 -2.86 -5.00
C HIS A 478 -25.32 -2.95 -4.69
N GLY A 479 -26.00 -1.81 -4.55
CA GLY A 479 -27.44 -1.72 -4.34
C GLY A 479 -28.21 -1.95 -5.65
N MET A 480 -28.71 -3.17 -5.85
CA MET A 480 -29.52 -3.50 -7.05
C MET A 480 -30.80 -2.66 -7.15
N GLY A 481 -31.40 -2.21 -6.04
CA GLY A 481 -32.52 -1.27 -6.06
C GLY A 481 -32.13 0.07 -6.69
N THR A 482 -30.98 0.62 -6.30
CA THR A 482 -30.42 1.86 -6.86
C THR A 482 -30.16 1.75 -8.36
N ILE A 483 -29.62 0.63 -8.83
CA ILE A 483 -29.42 0.39 -10.26
C ILE A 483 -30.76 0.33 -11.01
N LEU A 484 -31.75 -0.40 -10.49
CA LEU A 484 -33.07 -0.54 -11.11
C LEU A 484 -33.92 0.75 -11.09
N GLU A 485 -33.68 1.65 -10.13
CA GLU A 485 -34.40 2.92 -9.99
C GLU A 485 -33.82 4.07 -10.84
N ASN A 486 -32.52 4.05 -11.13
CA ASN A 486 -31.80 5.24 -11.61
C ASN A 486 -31.03 5.05 -12.93
N CYS A 487 -30.82 3.81 -13.40
CA CYS A 487 -30.07 3.56 -14.64
C CYS A 487 -31.00 3.31 -15.82
N ASP A 488 -30.64 3.83 -17.00
CA ASP A 488 -31.33 3.54 -18.27
C ASP A 488 -30.84 2.22 -18.87
N ARG A 489 -29.52 1.98 -18.78
CA ARG A 489 -28.84 0.75 -19.23
C ARG A 489 -27.82 0.31 -18.20
N VAL A 490 -27.50 -0.99 -18.18
CA VAL A 490 -26.56 -1.59 -17.24
C VAL A 490 -25.56 -2.47 -17.97
N VAL A 491 -24.28 -2.32 -17.63
CA VAL A 491 -23.18 -3.22 -18.02
C VAL A 491 -22.86 -4.16 -16.85
N TRP A 492 -22.96 -5.46 -17.07
CA TRP A 492 -22.46 -6.46 -16.13
C TRP A 492 -21.06 -6.93 -16.53
N ILE A 493 -20.09 -6.75 -15.62
CA ILE A 493 -18.70 -7.19 -15.77
C ILE A 493 -18.39 -8.27 -14.73
N GLU A 494 -17.90 -9.41 -15.17
CA GLU A 494 -17.57 -10.55 -14.31
C GLU A 494 -16.21 -11.15 -14.69
N LYS A 495 -15.28 -11.24 -13.72
CA LYS A 495 -13.90 -11.72 -13.92
C LYS A 495 -13.18 -11.02 -15.08
N GLY A 496 -13.34 -9.70 -15.18
CA GLY A 496 -12.73 -8.84 -16.19
C GLY A 496 -13.42 -8.87 -17.57
N GLN A 497 -14.50 -9.63 -17.76
CA GLN A 497 -15.21 -9.74 -19.05
C GLN A 497 -16.62 -9.18 -18.95
N MET A 498 -17.06 -8.44 -19.97
CA MET A 498 -18.45 -8.03 -20.10
C MET A 498 -19.33 -9.26 -20.37
N ARG A 499 -20.36 -9.45 -19.54
CA ARG A 499 -21.29 -10.58 -19.61
C ARG A 499 -22.58 -10.23 -20.33
N MET A 500 -23.11 -9.06 -20.05
CA MET A 500 -24.37 -8.57 -20.58
C MET A 500 -24.38 -7.04 -20.55
N ILE A 501 -25.08 -6.43 -21.50
CA ILE A 501 -25.40 -5.00 -21.51
C ILE A 501 -26.86 -4.84 -21.94
N GLY A 502 -27.60 -3.89 -21.36
CA GLY A 502 -28.97 -3.59 -21.76
C GLY A 502 -29.86 -3.13 -20.60
N GLU A 503 -31.18 -3.33 -20.76
CA GLU A 503 -32.24 -3.05 -19.78
C GLU A 503 -31.88 -3.47 -18.34
N PRO A 504 -31.96 -2.56 -17.34
CA PRO A 504 -31.59 -2.84 -15.96
C PRO A 504 -32.29 -4.06 -15.37
N LYS A 505 -33.59 -4.22 -15.65
CA LYS A 505 -34.39 -5.36 -15.16
C LYS A 505 -33.82 -6.70 -15.64
N SER A 506 -33.53 -6.80 -16.93
CA SER A 506 -32.99 -7.99 -17.57
C SER A 506 -31.58 -8.32 -17.10
N VAL A 507 -30.70 -7.30 -17.03
CA VAL A 507 -29.30 -7.47 -16.60
C VAL A 507 -29.20 -7.82 -15.12
N CYS A 508 -29.97 -7.15 -14.24
CA CYS A 508 -30.01 -7.46 -12.82
C CYS A 508 -30.64 -8.82 -12.52
N ALA A 509 -31.61 -9.29 -13.31
CA ALA A 509 -32.16 -10.64 -13.18
C ALA A 509 -31.09 -11.70 -13.49
N ALA A 510 -30.42 -11.61 -14.65
CA ALA A 510 -29.35 -12.52 -15.04
C ALA A 510 -28.17 -12.53 -14.03
N TYR A 511 -27.84 -11.37 -13.45
CA TYR A 511 -26.82 -11.28 -12.40
C TYR A 511 -27.23 -12.00 -11.11
N ARG A 512 -28.50 -11.92 -10.69
CA ARG A 512 -29.02 -12.61 -9.51
C ARG A 512 -29.05 -14.14 -9.69
N GLU A 513 -29.44 -14.62 -10.87
CA GLU A 513 -29.43 -16.06 -11.18
C GLU A 513 -28.03 -16.67 -11.06
N MET A 514 -26.99 -15.95 -11.48
CA MET A 514 -25.60 -16.37 -11.30
C MET A 514 -25.22 -16.53 -9.82
N GLY A 515 -25.66 -15.61 -8.96
CA GLY A 515 -25.42 -15.69 -7.51
C GLY A 515 -26.24 -16.76 -6.78
N ALA A 516 -27.38 -17.18 -7.34
CA ALA A 516 -28.22 -18.24 -6.77
C ALA A 516 -27.76 -19.67 -7.14
N GLY A 517 -26.84 -19.81 -8.09
CA GLY A 517 -26.26 -21.09 -8.53
C GLY A 517 -24.80 -21.31 -8.10
N ALA A 518 -24.33 -20.58 -7.08
CA ALA A 518 -22.94 -20.59 -6.60
C ALA A 518 -22.80 -21.25 -5.22
#